data_AF-A0AAV8GYW9-F1
#
_entry.id   AF-A0AAV8GYW9-F1
#
_cell.length_a   1.000
_cell.length_b   1.000
_cell.length_c   1.000
_cell.angle_alpha   90.00
_cell.angle_beta   90.00
_cell.angle_gamma   90.00
#
_symmetry.space_group_name_H-M   'P 1'
#
loop_
_entity.id
_entity.type
_entity.pdbx_description
1 polymer ?
#
loop_
_entity_poly.entity_id
_entity_poly.type
_entity_poly.pdbx_seq_one_letter_code
_entity_poly.pdbx_strand_id
1 'polypeptide(L)'
;MAPDANSRTKFLRNYGWDLLLGSIAAFYAITVPYTKVEESFNVQAMHDILYHRHNINKYDHLEFPGVVPRTFIGAFVVATLASPLVSLMQLFHVSKIYSLLTVRMVLGCFVLASLRHFRLQVRIKFGNVVEAFFVIFTAVQFHLLFYSTRPLPNILAFALANLSYGYWLKGNATATLRCLIIATLVFRCDTLLLLGPIGLELLLSKSISLWEAIKCGLSTTLLSIGCTVCFDSILWQRTLWPEFEVFWFNSVQNRSSEWGTHPFHWYFTSALPRAMLVAYPLCIIGVLLDRRIRRYIVPVFLFVLLYSKLPHKELRFIFGSIPIFNLSASLAASRVYNNRKKHIWTLLYLIMLGSFLLSLGLSALTFIASYNNYPGGYALKALHQADNSMKEKLVHIDTLTAINGVSRFCEKEYPWRYNKEEGIVKEEYQSRNFTYLLNEHSVIDGYRCLFTVSGFSGIRFKLKLPVIFSLTDPKVHANIKDRDIFLSKWPGCH
;
A
#
# COMPACT_ATOMS: atom_id res chain seq x y z
N MET A 1 -17.31 -36.90 -13.92
CA MET A 1 -17.52 -35.73 -14.82
C MET A 1 -16.23 -34.93 -14.90
N ALA A 2 -15.41 -35.17 -15.92
CA ALA A 2 -14.20 -34.38 -16.15
C ALA A 2 -14.60 -33.01 -16.74
N PRO A 3 -14.14 -31.87 -16.19
CA PRO A 3 -14.46 -30.57 -16.77
C PRO A 3 -13.89 -30.47 -18.18
N ASP A 4 -14.80 -30.21 -19.12
CA ASP A 4 -14.61 -30.11 -20.56
C ASP A 4 -13.38 -29.25 -20.91
N ALA A 5 -12.43 -29.81 -21.68
CA ALA A 5 -11.12 -29.19 -21.94
C ALA A 5 -11.24 -27.81 -22.62
N ASN A 6 -12.34 -27.60 -23.35
CA ASN A 6 -12.68 -26.35 -24.03
C ASN A 6 -13.11 -25.23 -23.04
N SER A 7 -13.73 -25.61 -21.91
CA SER A 7 -14.11 -24.69 -20.84
C SER A 7 -12.88 -24.17 -20.08
N ARG A 8 -11.92 -25.07 -19.77
CA ARG A 8 -10.68 -24.70 -19.07
C ARG A 8 -9.80 -23.76 -19.89
N THR A 9 -9.67 -24.00 -21.20
CA THR A 9 -8.92 -23.13 -22.12
C THR A 9 -9.57 -21.75 -22.26
N LYS A 10 -10.91 -21.68 -22.32
CA LYS A 10 -11.64 -20.40 -22.34
C LYS A 10 -11.49 -19.62 -21.03
N PHE A 11 -11.53 -20.31 -19.88
CA PHE A 11 -11.32 -19.70 -18.57
C PHE A 11 -9.90 -19.12 -18.43
N LEU A 12 -8.87 -19.92 -18.70
CA LEU A 12 -7.46 -19.47 -18.65
C LEU A 12 -7.18 -18.34 -19.62
N ARG A 13 -7.80 -18.34 -20.81
CA ARG A 13 -7.67 -17.24 -21.77
C ARG A 13 -8.26 -15.92 -21.27
N ASN A 14 -9.29 -15.98 -20.42
CA ASN A 14 -9.99 -14.80 -19.93
C ASN A 14 -9.45 -14.31 -18.58
N TYR A 15 -9.05 -15.23 -17.71
CA TYR A 15 -8.69 -14.97 -16.31
C TYR A 15 -7.26 -15.36 -15.94
N GLY A 16 -6.49 -16.02 -16.83
CA GLY A 16 -5.14 -16.50 -16.52
C GLY A 16 -4.20 -15.40 -16.03
N TRP A 17 -4.24 -14.22 -16.67
CA TRP A 17 -3.47 -13.07 -16.22
C TRP A 17 -3.95 -12.50 -14.88
N ASP A 18 -5.26 -12.50 -14.62
CA ASP A 18 -5.81 -12.05 -13.35
C ASP A 18 -5.39 -13.00 -12.21
N LEU A 19 -5.40 -14.31 -12.47
CA LEU A 19 -4.94 -15.32 -11.53
C LEU A 19 -3.44 -15.19 -11.23
N LEU A 20 -2.62 -14.91 -12.24
CA LEU A 20 -1.19 -14.68 -12.07
C LEU A 20 -0.91 -13.49 -11.14
N LEU A 21 -1.48 -12.32 -11.46
CA LEU A 21 -1.30 -11.11 -10.65
C LEU A 21 -1.90 -11.27 -9.25
N GLY A 22 -3.07 -11.89 -9.15
CA GLY A 22 -3.73 -12.19 -7.88
C GLY A 22 -2.92 -13.14 -7.00
N SER A 23 -2.31 -14.18 -7.58
CA SER A 23 -1.47 -15.12 -6.83
C SER A 23 -0.21 -14.44 -6.27
N ILE A 24 0.42 -13.55 -7.04
CA ILE A 24 1.58 -12.78 -6.57
C ILE A 24 1.17 -11.79 -5.45
N ALA A 25 0.06 -11.08 -5.62
CA ALA A 25 -0.46 -10.17 -4.58
C ALA A 25 -0.83 -10.93 -3.29
N ALA A 26 -1.47 -12.10 -3.43
CA ALA A 26 -1.81 -12.98 -2.31
C ALA A 26 -0.55 -13.49 -1.60
N PHE A 27 0.46 -13.93 -2.36
CA PHE A 27 1.75 -14.35 -1.83
C PHE A 27 2.38 -13.24 -0.96
N TYR A 28 2.40 -12.00 -1.44
CA TYR A 28 2.89 -10.87 -0.64
C TYR A 28 2.06 -10.58 0.60
N ALA A 29 0.73 -10.66 0.52
CA ALA A 29 -0.15 -10.45 1.67
C ALA A 29 0.04 -11.51 2.77
N ILE A 30 0.22 -12.77 2.37
CA ILE A 30 0.42 -13.90 3.29
C ILE A 30 1.81 -13.87 3.93
N THR A 31 2.85 -13.62 3.12
CA THR A 31 4.24 -13.63 3.61
C THR A 31 4.57 -12.40 4.45
N VAL A 32 3.96 -11.25 4.16
CA VAL A 32 4.17 -10.00 4.91
C VAL A 32 2.84 -9.53 5.50
N PRO A 33 2.35 -10.17 6.58
CA PRO A 33 1.01 -9.94 7.13
C PRO A 33 0.89 -8.61 7.88
N TYR A 34 2.00 -8.08 8.41
CA TYR A 34 2.02 -6.87 9.22
C TYR A 34 2.03 -5.58 8.37
N THR A 35 1.70 -4.48 9.02
CA THR A 35 1.45 -3.16 8.40
C THR A 35 2.31 -2.08 9.02
N LYS A 36 2.64 -1.03 8.26
CA LYS A 36 3.42 0.13 8.76
C LYS A 36 2.50 1.24 9.27
N VAL A 37 3.09 2.23 9.96
CA VAL A 37 2.39 3.40 10.49
C VAL A 37 1.53 4.12 9.47
N GLU A 38 1.96 4.18 8.21
CA GLU A 38 1.22 4.94 7.22
C GLU A 38 -0.02 4.20 6.69
N GLU A 39 -0.13 2.90 6.99
CA GLU A 39 -1.31 2.07 6.78
C GLU A 39 -2.25 2.08 8.00
N SER A 40 -1.76 2.52 9.17
CA SER A 40 -2.39 2.34 10.47
C SER A 40 -3.85 2.80 10.50
N PHE A 41 -4.13 4.04 10.09
CA PHE A 41 -5.49 4.58 10.17
C PHE A 41 -6.54 3.66 9.55
N ASN A 42 -6.34 3.23 8.30
CA ASN A 42 -7.31 2.38 7.62
C ASN A 42 -7.32 0.95 8.19
N VAL A 43 -6.17 0.44 8.66
CA VAL A 43 -6.10 -0.86 9.36
C VAL A 43 -6.98 -0.83 10.61
N GLN A 44 -6.78 0.17 11.46
CA GLN A 44 -7.50 0.29 12.74
C GLN A 44 -8.97 0.62 12.49
N ALA A 45 -9.29 1.50 11.54
CA ALA A 45 -10.66 1.77 11.13
C ALA A 45 -11.39 0.49 10.66
N MET A 46 -10.75 -0.35 9.83
CA MET A 46 -11.35 -1.63 9.42
C MET A 46 -11.55 -2.58 10.61
N HIS A 47 -10.58 -2.64 11.54
CA HIS A 47 -10.73 -3.41 12.77
C HIS A 47 -11.95 -2.92 13.57
N ASP A 48 -12.03 -1.63 13.84
CA ASP A 48 -13.05 -1.08 14.73
C ASP A 48 -14.46 -1.20 14.14
N ILE A 49 -14.60 -1.03 12.82
CA ILE A 49 -15.87 -1.28 12.11
C ILE A 49 -16.29 -2.75 12.25
N LEU A 50 -15.35 -3.70 12.17
CA LEU A 50 -15.64 -5.14 12.25
C LEU A 50 -15.93 -5.63 13.67
N TYR A 51 -15.18 -5.14 14.66
CA TYR A 51 -15.21 -5.65 16.05
C TYR A 51 -16.00 -4.75 17.01
N HIS A 52 -15.92 -3.43 16.87
CA HIS A 52 -16.63 -2.47 17.72
C HIS A 52 -17.96 -1.99 17.12
N ARG A 53 -18.12 -2.07 15.80
CA ARG A 53 -19.37 -1.80 15.07
C ARG A 53 -19.92 -0.41 15.45
N HIS A 54 -21.07 -0.33 16.09
CA HIS A 54 -21.72 0.94 16.46
C HIS A 54 -21.09 1.62 17.69
N ASN A 55 -20.19 0.96 18.42
CA ASN A 55 -19.56 1.53 19.61
C ASN A 55 -18.37 2.42 19.25
N ILE A 56 -18.66 3.62 18.73
CA ILE A 56 -17.68 4.59 18.24
C ILE A 56 -16.68 4.99 19.34
N ASN A 57 -17.11 5.04 20.61
CA ASN A 57 -16.25 5.41 21.74
C ASN A 57 -15.05 4.48 21.96
N LYS A 58 -15.06 3.28 21.35
CA LYS A 58 -13.94 2.33 21.40
C LYS A 58 -13.02 2.41 20.20
N TYR A 59 -13.28 3.30 19.23
CA TYR A 59 -12.47 3.38 18.03
C TYR A 59 -11.10 4.00 18.30
N ASP A 60 -10.09 3.49 17.63
CA ASP A 60 -8.67 3.85 17.80
C ASP A 60 -8.42 5.33 17.53
N HIS A 61 -9.09 5.93 16.54
CA HIS A 61 -8.86 7.32 16.15
C HIS A 61 -9.29 8.35 17.22
N LEU A 62 -10.09 7.95 18.22
CA LEU A 62 -10.43 8.85 19.34
C LEU A 62 -9.33 8.88 20.40
N GLU A 63 -8.59 7.77 20.55
CA GLU A 63 -7.44 7.67 21.46
C GLU A 63 -6.17 8.15 20.76
N PHE A 64 -5.99 7.76 19.48
CA PHE A 64 -4.85 8.05 18.62
C PHE A 64 -5.32 8.63 17.27
N PRO A 65 -5.71 9.91 17.22
CA PRO A 65 -6.23 10.55 16.00
C PRO A 65 -5.17 10.71 14.89
N GLY A 66 -3.89 10.59 15.22
CA GLY A 66 -2.79 10.94 14.34
C GLY A 66 -2.73 12.45 14.07
N VAL A 67 -1.86 12.84 13.13
CA VAL A 67 -1.56 14.26 12.84
C VAL A 67 -2.68 14.95 12.06
N VAL A 68 -3.39 14.20 11.22
CA VAL A 68 -4.41 14.74 10.31
C VAL A 68 -5.50 13.69 10.11
N PRO A 69 -6.79 14.07 10.13
CA PRO A 69 -7.87 13.11 9.94
C PRO A 69 -7.83 12.50 8.53
N ARG A 70 -8.39 11.30 8.44
CA ARG A 70 -8.51 10.54 7.20
C ARG A 70 -9.95 10.06 7.04
N THR A 71 -10.36 9.81 5.81
CA THR A 71 -11.71 9.29 5.52
C THR A 71 -11.85 7.82 5.91
N PHE A 72 -12.98 7.47 6.51
CA PHE A 72 -13.40 6.12 6.79
C PHE A 72 -14.08 5.44 5.60
N ILE A 73 -14.46 6.17 4.54
CA ILE A 73 -15.24 5.61 3.41
C ILE A 73 -14.57 4.36 2.83
N GLY A 74 -13.26 4.42 2.59
CA GLY A 74 -12.51 3.29 2.03
C GLY A 74 -12.45 2.10 2.99
N ALA A 75 -12.15 2.36 4.27
CA ALA A 75 -12.13 1.34 5.31
C ALA A 75 -13.51 0.69 5.49
N PHE A 76 -14.58 1.48 5.45
CA PHE A 76 -15.96 0.99 5.58
C PHE A 76 -16.37 0.08 4.43
N VAL A 77 -16.08 0.44 3.18
CA VAL A 77 -16.38 -0.40 2.02
C VAL A 77 -15.65 -1.75 2.12
N VAL A 78 -14.35 -1.73 2.46
CA VAL A 78 -13.56 -2.96 2.59
C VAL A 78 -14.04 -3.82 3.76
N ALA A 79 -14.28 -3.21 4.93
CA ALA A 79 -14.76 -3.90 6.13
C ALA A 79 -16.13 -4.52 5.91
N THR A 80 -17.06 -3.81 5.27
CA THR A 80 -18.42 -4.31 4.98
C THR A 80 -18.37 -5.58 4.13
N LEU A 81 -17.50 -5.61 3.12
CA LEU A 81 -17.36 -6.78 2.25
C LEU A 81 -16.57 -7.93 2.90
N ALA A 82 -15.65 -7.62 3.80
CA ALA A 82 -14.95 -8.61 4.61
C ALA A 82 -15.83 -9.18 5.73
N SER A 83 -16.89 -8.47 6.14
CA SER A 83 -17.67 -8.77 7.34
C SER A 83 -18.26 -10.18 7.40
N PRO A 84 -18.78 -10.81 6.32
CA PRO A 84 -19.34 -12.15 6.43
C PRO A 84 -18.27 -13.19 6.78
N LEU A 85 -17.09 -13.08 6.15
CA LEU A 85 -15.97 -13.99 6.38
C LEU A 85 -15.34 -13.75 7.75
N VAL A 86 -15.19 -12.49 8.16
CA VAL A 86 -14.67 -12.14 9.50
C VAL A 86 -15.64 -12.59 10.60
N SER A 87 -16.95 -12.45 10.39
CA SER A 87 -17.95 -12.94 11.36
C SER A 87 -17.89 -14.46 11.52
N LEU A 88 -17.66 -15.20 10.43
CA LEU A 88 -17.43 -16.64 10.47
C LEU A 88 -16.15 -16.98 11.24
N MET A 89 -15.06 -16.24 11.00
CA MET A 89 -13.80 -16.39 11.73
C MET A 89 -13.98 -16.13 13.24
N GLN A 90 -14.75 -15.11 13.62
CA GLN A 90 -15.07 -14.81 15.01
C GLN A 90 -15.88 -15.95 15.65
N LEU A 91 -16.85 -16.51 14.93
CA LEU A 91 -17.64 -17.66 15.40
C LEU A 91 -16.79 -18.89 15.70
N PHE A 92 -15.75 -19.13 14.90
CA PHE A 92 -14.80 -20.23 15.11
C PHE A 92 -13.58 -19.86 15.98
N HIS A 93 -13.61 -18.69 16.65
CA HIS A 93 -12.52 -18.19 17.48
C HIS A 93 -11.15 -18.17 16.77
N VAL A 94 -11.15 -17.91 15.47
CA VAL A 94 -9.93 -17.76 14.66
C VAL A 94 -9.22 -16.47 15.05
N SER A 95 -7.88 -16.51 15.12
CA SER A 95 -7.06 -15.35 15.47
C SER A 95 -7.32 -14.15 14.56
N LYS A 96 -7.39 -12.95 15.16
CA LYS A 96 -7.66 -11.67 14.48
C LYS A 96 -6.67 -11.37 13.33
N ILE A 97 -5.47 -11.95 13.34
CA ILE A 97 -4.50 -11.80 12.25
C ILE A 97 -5.04 -12.30 10.89
N TYR A 98 -5.90 -13.31 10.90
CA TYR A 98 -6.54 -13.81 9.67
C TYR A 98 -7.64 -12.87 9.18
N SER A 99 -8.26 -12.12 10.09
CA SER A 99 -9.19 -11.03 9.74
C SER A 99 -8.44 -9.87 9.08
N LEU A 100 -7.22 -9.53 9.55
CA LEU A 100 -6.33 -8.58 8.85
C LEU A 100 -6.01 -9.06 7.44
N LEU A 101 -5.62 -10.33 7.28
CA LEU A 101 -5.35 -10.89 5.96
C LEU A 101 -6.59 -10.81 5.07
N THR A 102 -7.78 -11.09 5.61
CA THR A 102 -9.05 -11.02 4.88
C THR A 102 -9.33 -9.62 4.34
N VAL A 103 -9.27 -8.58 5.17
CA VAL A 103 -9.52 -7.20 4.71
C VAL A 103 -8.49 -6.76 3.65
N ARG A 104 -7.23 -7.17 3.80
CA ARG A 104 -6.18 -6.89 2.83
C ARG A 104 -6.40 -7.61 1.49
N MET A 105 -6.88 -8.84 1.52
CA MET A 105 -7.25 -9.59 0.31
C MET A 105 -8.45 -8.96 -0.40
N VAL A 106 -9.48 -8.52 0.34
CA VAL A 106 -10.64 -7.80 -0.22
C VAL A 106 -10.20 -6.50 -0.90
N LEU A 107 -9.34 -5.71 -0.25
CA LEU A 107 -8.75 -4.52 -0.87
C LEU A 107 -7.95 -4.86 -2.14
N GLY A 108 -7.13 -5.92 -2.08
CA GLY A 108 -6.39 -6.42 -3.23
C GLY A 108 -7.29 -6.77 -4.41
N CYS A 109 -8.43 -7.42 -4.15
CA CYS A 109 -9.42 -7.72 -5.17
C CYS A 109 -9.97 -6.46 -5.86
N PHE A 110 -10.23 -5.38 -5.11
CA PHE A 110 -10.66 -4.11 -5.70
C PHE A 110 -9.60 -3.50 -6.61
N VAL A 111 -8.36 -3.43 -6.13
CA VAL A 111 -7.24 -2.87 -6.92
C VAL A 111 -7.01 -3.71 -8.18
N LEU A 112 -6.97 -5.03 -8.05
CA LEU A 112 -6.79 -5.93 -9.19
C LEU A 112 -7.98 -5.91 -10.17
N ALA A 113 -9.21 -5.74 -9.69
CA ALA A 113 -10.38 -5.57 -10.56
C ALA A 113 -10.30 -4.24 -11.35
N SER A 114 -9.86 -3.16 -10.72
CA SER A 114 -9.63 -1.89 -11.41
C SER A 114 -8.51 -2.01 -12.47
N LEU A 115 -7.43 -2.71 -12.13
CA LEU A 115 -6.31 -2.96 -13.03
C LEU A 115 -6.72 -3.88 -14.19
N ARG A 116 -7.58 -4.87 -13.93
CA ARG A 116 -8.19 -5.72 -14.97
C ARG A 116 -9.00 -4.90 -15.95
N HIS A 117 -9.82 -3.97 -15.47
CA HIS A 117 -10.57 -3.08 -16.34
C HIS A 117 -9.64 -2.29 -17.27
N PHE A 118 -8.57 -1.69 -16.72
CA PHE A 118 -7.56 -0.98 -17.51
C PHE A 118 -6.85 -1.90 -18.52
N ARG A 119 -6.38 -3.08 -18.08
CA ARG A 119 -5.73 -4.10 -18.92
C ARG A 119 -6.58 -4.52 -20.11
N LEU A 120 -7.88 -4.74 -19.91
CA LEU A 120 -8.79 -5.11 -20.99
C LEU A 120 -8.93 -3.99 -22.02
N GLN A 121 -8.90 -2.72 -21.60
CA GLN A 121 -8.90 -1.60 -22.55
C GLN A 121 -7.56 -1.47 -23.29
N VAL A 122 -6.44 -1.79 -22.64
CA VAL A 122 -5.13 -1.92 -23.30
C VAL A 122 -5.17 -2.99 -24.39
N ARG A 123 -5.72 -4.16 -24.08
CA ARG A 123 -5.90 -5.26 -25.04
C ARG A 123 -6.72 -4.83 -26.25
N ILE A 124 -7.87 -4.18 -26.02
CA ILE A 124 -8.77 -3.73 -27.09
C ILE A 124 -8.07 -2.71 -28.00
N LYS A 125 -7.32 -1.77 -27.41
CA LYS A 125 -6.73 -0.65 -28.16
C LYS A 125 -5.40 -0.97 -28.83
N PHE A 126 -4.56 -1.77 -28.19
CA PHE A 126 -3.17 -2.02 -28.62
C PHE A 126 -2.87 -3.50 -28.94
N GLY A 127 -3.80 -4.41 -28.64
CA GLY A 127 -3.70 -5.83 -28.99
C GLY A 127 -3.17 -6.74 -27.87
N ASN A 128 -3.29 -8.06 -28.08
CA ASN A 128 -2.98 -9.09 -27.08
C ASN A 128 -1.49 -9.15 -26.68
N VAL A 129 -0.57 -8.85 -27.60
CA VAL A 129 0.89 -8.89 -27.31
C VAL A 129 1.28 -7.77 -26.36
N VAL A 130 0.70 -6.58 -26.52
CA VAL A 130 0.94 -5.43 -25.63
C VAL A 130 0.34 -5.70 -24.25
N GLU A 131 -0.85 -6.28 -24.20
CA GLU A 131 -1.46 -6.74 -22.94
C GLU A 131 -0.55 -7.74 -22.21
N ALA A 132 0.00 -8.73 -22.91
CA ALA A 132 0.88 -9.72 -22.31
C ALA A 132 2.12 -9.07 -21.68
N PHE A 133 2.81 -8.17 -22.39
CA PHE A 133 3.95 -7.44 -21.83
C PHE A 133 3.54 -6.53 -20.66
N PHE A 134 2.37 -5.91 -20.71
CA PHE A 134 1.85 -5.10 -19.60
C PHE A 134 1.70 -5.91 -18.32
N VAL A 135 1.13 -7.12 -18.44
CA VAL A 135 1.01 -8.06 -17.31
C VAL A 135 2.38 -8.53 -16.84
N ILE A 136 3.29 -8.87 -17.74
CA ILE A 136 4.65 -9.32 -17.39
C ILE A 136 5.42 -8.23 -16.64
N PHE A 137 5.40 -6.98 -17.10
CA PHE A 137 6.02 -5.87 -16.37
C PHE A 137 5.42 -5.70 -14.99
N THR A 138 4.09 -5.74 -14.89
CA THR A 138 3.40 -5.60 -13.60
C THR A 138 3.71 -6.75 -12.65
N ALA A 139 3.84 -7.98 -13.16
CA ALA A 139 4.21 -9.16 -12.38
C ALA A 139 5.66 -9.14 -11.89
N VAL A 140 6.57 -8.61 -12.71
CA VAL A 140 8.01 -8.53 -12.38
C VAL A 140 8.31 -7.35 -11.45
N GLN A 141 7.46 -6.32 -11.38
CA GLN A 141 7.64 -5.18 -10.48
C GLN A 141 7.13 -5.48 -9.06
N PHE A 142 8.04 -5.43 -8.08
CA PHE A 142 7.70 -5.64 -6.67
C PHE A 142 6.60 -4.69 -6.15
N HIS A 143 6.78 -3.38 -6.37
CA HIS A 143 6.01 -2.35 -5.66
C HIS A 143 4.50 -2.40 -5.93
N LEU A 144 4.06 -2.48 -7.20
CA LEU A 144 2.63 -2.35 -7.51
C LEU A 144 1.80 -3.47 -6.86
N LEU A 145 2.22 -4.73 -7.01
CA LEU A 145 1.49 -5.87 -6.45
C LEU A 145 1.66 -5.98 -4.93
N PHE A 146 2.84 -5.66 -4.39
CA PHE A 146 3.07 -5.66 -2.93
C PHE A 146 2.18 -4.64 -2.22
N TYR A 147 2.05 -3.43 -2.77
CA TYR A 147 1.22 -2.39 -2.17
C TYR A 147 -0.28 -2.54 -2.49
N SER A 148 -0.67 -3.33 -3.51
CA SER A 148 -2.08 -3.51 -3.88
C SER A 148 -2.99 -4.03 -2.76
N THR A 149 -2.43 -4.73 -1.77
CA THR A 149 -3.14 -5.29 -0.60
C THR A 149 -2.93 -4.48 0.68
N ARG A 150 -2.23 -3.34 0.59
CA ARG A 150 -1.92 -2.48 1.73
C ARG A 150 -2.91 -1.32 1.82
N PRO A 151 -3.56 -1.11 2.98
CA PRO A 151 -4.66 -0.15 3.14
C PRO A 151 -4.15 1.30 3.26
N LEU A 152 -3.46 1.76 2.22
CA LEU A 152 -3.04 3.14 2.08
C LEU A 152 -4.13 3.96 1.39
N PRO A 153 -4.36 5.22 1.79
CA PRO A 153 -5.22 6.14 1.03
C PRO A 153 -4.81 6.23 -0.45
N ASN A 154 -3.49 6.16 -0.72
CA ASN A 154 -2.94 6.19 -2.08
C ASN A 154 -3.39 4.99 -2.91
N ILE A 155 -3.57 3.83 -2.29
CA ILE A 155 -3.95 2.59 -2.99
C ILE A 155 -5.44 2.58 -3.31
N LEU A 156 -6.26 3.13 -2.41
CA LEU A 156 -7.68 3.39 -2.67
C LEU A 156 -7.84 4.41 -3.82
N ALA A 157 -7.11 5.51 -3.78
CA ALA A 157 -7.08 6.49 -4.87
C ALA A 157 -6.54 5.89 -6.18
N PHE A 158 -5.54 5.01 -6.09
CA PHE A 158 -4.96 4.30 -7.23
C PHE A 158 -5.97 3.37 -7.92
N ALA A 159 -6.86 2.71 -7.17
CA ALA A 159 -7.92 1.90 -7.77
C ALA A 159 -8.85 2.75 -8.67
N LEU A 160 -9.22 3.95 -8.22
CA LEU A 160 -10.00 4.89 -9.02
C LEU A 160 -9.19 5.47 -10.19
N ALA A 161 -7.89 5.70 -10.02
CA ALA A 161 -7.01 6.10 -11.13
C ALA A 161 -6.95 5.03 -12.24
N ASN A 162 -6.85 3.75 -11.89
CA ASN A 162 -6.91 2.65 -12.85
C ASN A 162 -8.25 2.61 -13.61
N LEU A 163 -9.37 2.78 -12.90
CA LEU A 163 -10.69 2.88 -13.55
C LEU A 163 -10.75 4.07 -14.50
N SER A 164 -10.25 5.23 -14.06
CA SER A 164 -10.16 6.44 -14.89
C SER A 164 -9.36 6.21 -16.17
N TYR A 165 -8.19 5.56 -16.08
CA TYR A 165 -7.39 5.20 -17.24
C TYR A 165 -8.11 4.22 -18.17
N GLY A 166 -8.83 3.24 -17.63
CA GLY A 166 -9.68 2.35 -18.42
C GLY A 166 -10.74 3.12 -19.20
N TYR A 167 -11.51 3.98 -18.52
CA TYR A 167 -12.53 4.81 -19.18
C TYR A 167 -11.92 5.79 -20.19
N TRP A 168 -10.71 6.30 -19.93
CA TRP A 168 -10.02 7.21 -20.83
C TRP A 168 -9.57 6.50 -22.11
N LEU A 169 -9.04 5.28 -21.98
CA LEU A 169 -8.71 4.43 -23.13
C LEU A 169 -9.95 4.06 -23.95
N LYS A 170 -11.07 3.80 -23.26
CA LYS A 170 -12.39 3.51 -23.85
C LYS A 170 -13.03 4.74 -24.53
N GLY A 171 -12.56 5.95 -24.23
CA GLY A 171 -13.09 7.21 -24.77
C GLY A 171 -14.27 7.79 -23.99
N ASN A 172 -14.56 7.32 -22.78
CA ASN A 172 -15.60 7.89 -21.92
C ASN A 172 -15.02 8.97 -20.98
N ALA A 173 -14.95 10.20 -21.47
CA ALA A 173 -14.37 11.34 -20.74
C ALA A 173 -15.12 11.67 -19.44
N THR A 174 -16.45 11.54 -19.41
CA THR A 174 -17.25 11.84 -18.21
C THR A 174 -16.93 10.90 -17.05
N ALA A 175 -16.83 9.60 -17.33
CA ALA A 175 -16.47 8.59 -16.33
C ALA A 175 -15.00 8.76 -15.86
N THR A 176 -14.08 9.11 -16.76
CA THR A 176 -12.69 9.46 -16.42
C THR A 176 -12.62 10.58 -15.41
N LEU A 177 -13.35 11.69 -15.64
CA LEU A 177 -13.41 12.82 -14.72
C LEU A 177 -14.03 12.44 -13.38
N ARG A 178 -15.17 11.72 -13.38
CA ARG A 178 -15.84 11.30 -12.14
C ARG A 178 -14.93 10.50 -11.23
N CYS A 179 -14.22 9.49 -11.78
CA CYS A 179 -13.30 8.67 -11.00
C CYS A 179 -12.15 9.49 -10.40
N LEU A 180 -11.55 10.41 -11.15
CA LEU A 180 -10.44 11.24 -10.66
C LEU A 180 -10.90 12.28 -9.63
N ILE A 181 -12.09 12.86 -9.80
CA ILE A 181 -12.66 13.80 -8.83
C ILE A 181 -12.94 13.09 -7.50
N ILE A 182 -13.55 11.91 -7.54
CA ILE A 182 -13.80 11.11 -6.32
C ILE A 182 -12.46 10.73 -5.66
N ALA A 183 -11.47 10.30 -6.44
CA ALA A 183 -10.13 9.99 -5.92
C ALA A 183 -9.49 11.20 -5.21
N THR A 184 -9.69 12.40 -5.79
CA THR A 184 -9.14 13.66 -5.26
C THR A 184 -9.81 14.10 -3.98
N LEU A 185 -11.14 14.11 -3.96
CA LEU A 185 -11.90 14.73 -2.87
C LEU A 185 -12.12 13.80 -1.67
N VAL A 186 -12.17 12.48 -1.91
CA VAL A 186 -12.44 11.49 -0.87
C VAL A 186 -11.15 10.90 -0.31
N PHE A 187 -10.24 10.45 -1.17
CA PHE A 187 -9.11 9.63 -0.73
C PHE A 187 -7.77 10.35 -0.66
N ARG A 188 -7.49 11.23 -1.62
CA ARG A 188 -6.20 11.92 -1.68
C ARG A 188 -6.22 13.19 -2.52
N CYS A 189 -6.13 14.34 -1.85
CA CYS A 189 -6.11 15.66 -2.50
C CYS A 189 -4.98 15.81 -3.55
N ASP A 190 -3.83 15.17 -3.35
CA ASP A 190 -2.70 15.29 -4.28
C ASP A 190 -3.00 14.70 -5.68
N THR A 191 -4.00 13.84 -5.80
CA THR A 191 -4.45 13.33 -7.11
C THR A 191 -5.07 14.42 -7.97
N LEU A 192 -5.31 15.62 -7.43
CA LEU A 192 -5.59 16.83 -8.19
C LEU A 192 -4.50 17.11 -9.23
N LEU A 193 -3.23 16.85 -8.89
CA LEU A 193 -2.10 17.02 -9.80
C LEU A 193 -2.14 16.05 -10.99
N LEU A 194 -2.90 14.96 -10.88
CA LEU A 194 -3.18 14.03 -11.97
C LEU A 194 -4.48 14.42 -12.71
N LEU A 195 -5.51 14.80 -11.97
CA LEU A 195 -6.79 15.28 -12.52
C LEU A 195 -6.60 16.49 -13.42
N GLY A 196 -5.80 17.48 -13.03
CA GLY A 196 -5.58 18.70 -13.79
C GLY A 196 -5.04 18.46 -15.21
N PRO A 197 -3.87 17.81 -15.36
CA PRO A 197 -3.31 17.49 -16.67
C PRO A 197 -4.21 16.59 -17.53
N ILE A 198 -4.87 15.59 -16.95
CA ILE A 198 -5.79 14.71 -17.70
C ILE A 198 -7.05 15.47 -18.12
N GLY A 199 -7.64 16.27 -17.23
CA GLY A 199 -8.78 17.11 -17.54
C GLY A 199 -8.49 18.11 -18.66
N LEU A 200 -7.31 18.74 -18.62
CA LEU A 200 -6.83 19.62 -19.69
C LEU A 200 -6.69 18.86 -21.01
N GLU A 201 -6.12 17.65 -20.99
CA GLU A 201 -6.02 16.79 -22.18
C GLU A 201 -7.41 16.49 -22.76
N LEU A 202 -8.39 16.14 -21.93
CA LEU A 202 -9.75 15.84 -22.38
C LEU A 202 -10.42 17.05 -23.06
N LEU A 203 -10.16 18.26 -22.57
CA LEU A 203 -10.63 19.51 -23.18
C LEU A 203 -9.91 19.82 -24.49
N LEU A 204 -8.57 19.75 -24.50
CA LEU A 204 -7.74 20.01 -25.68
C LEU A 204 -8.04 19.05 -26.83
N SER A 205 -8.30 17.78 -26.49
CA SER A 205 -8.69 16.75 -27.45
C SER A 205 -10.17 16.82 -27.87
N LYS A 206 -10.95 17.78 -27.33
CA LYS A 206 -12.39 17.92 -27.54
C LYS A 206 -13.17 16.64 -27.23
N SER A 207 -12.68 15.84 -26.30
CA SER A 207 -13.35 14.60 -25.86
C SER A 207 -14.52 14.88 -24.92
N ILE A 208 -14.56 16.09 -24.35
CA ILE A 208 -15.66 16.62 -23.55
C ILE A 208 -15.76 18.13 -23.79
N SER A 209 -16.98 18.67 -23.83
CA SER A 209 -17.15 20.13 -23.88
C SER A 209 -16.85 20.78 -22.52
N LEU A 210 -16.46 22.05 -22.51
CA LEU A 210 -16.20 22.78 -21.27
C LEU A 210 -17.42 22.79 -20.35
N TRP A 211 -18.61 22.99 -20.91
CA TRP A 211 -19.85 23.00 -20.12
C TRP A 211 -20.20 21.64 -19.52
N GLU A 212 -20.02 20.55 -20.28
CA GLU A 212 -20.22 19.20 -19.72
C GLU A 212 -19.17 18.88 -18.65
N ALA A 213 -17.92 19.30 -18.84
CA ALA A 213 -16.87 19.13 -17.86
C ALA A 213 -17.20 19.87 -16.56
N ILE A 214 -17.70 21.11 -16.64
CA ILE A 214 -18.14 21.89 -15.46
C ILE A 214 -19.35 21.23 -14.79
N LYS A 215 -20.39 20.84 -15.55
CA LYS A 215 -21.57 20.18 -14.99
C LYS A 215 -21.22 18.85 -14.30
N CYS A 216 -20.40 18.04 -14.95
CA CYS A 216 -19.90 16.78 -14.41
C CYS A 216 -19.02 17.02 -13.17
N GLY A 217 -18.14 18.03 -13.25
CA GLY A 217 -17.24 18.42 -12.18
C GLY A 217 -18.00 18.84 -10.93
N LEU A 218 -18.90 19.82 -11.07
CA LEU A 218 -19.67 20.36 -9.97
C LEU A 218 -20.58 19.31 -9.32
N SER A 219 -21.30 18.51 -10.12
CA SER A 219 -22.19 17.49 -9.55
C SER A 219 -21.42 16.41 -8.80
N THR A 220 -20.29 15.96 -9.33
CA THR A 220 -19.45 14.94 -8.68
C THR A 220 -18.78 15.50 -7.43
N THR A 221 -18.33 16.75 -7.46
CA THR A 221 -17.72 17.43 -6.31
C THR A 221 -18.71 17.58 -5.17
N LEU A 222 -19.91 18.11 -5.45
CA LEU A 222 -20.96 18.28 -4.43
C LEU A 222 -21.36 16.94 -3.80
N LEU A 223 -21.54 15.90 -4.62
CA LEU A 223 -21.85 14.56 -4.13
C LEU A 223 -20.71 13.98 -3.29
N SER A 224 -19.47 14.09 -3.75
CA SER A 224 -18.31 13.52 -3.06
C SER A 224 -18.05 14.20 -1.72
N ILE A 225 -18.10 15.55 -1.69
CA ILE A 225 -17.96 16.34 -0.47
C ILE A 225 -19.12 16.05 0.48
N GLY A 226 -20.36 16.03 -0.02
CA GLY A 226 -21.53 15.67 0.78
C GLY A 226 -21.38 14.29 1.43
N CYS A 227 -20.94 13.28 0.67
CA CYS A 227 -20.73 11.93 1.21
C CYS A 227 -19.62 11.87 2.26
N THR A 228 -18.43 12.44 2.01
CA THR A 228 -17.32 12.41 2.99
C THR A 228 -17.65 13.23 4.23
N VAL A 229 -18.21 14.44 4.10
CA VAL A 229 -18.57 15.27 5.25
C VAL A 229 -19.64 14.57 6.08
N CYS A 230 -20.72 14.07 5.48
CA CYS A 230 -21.77 13.39 6.24
C CYS A 230 -21.26 12.13 6.95
N PHE A 231 -20.50 11.28 6.25
CA PHE A 231 -20.05 10.00 6.80
C PHE A 231 -18.93 10.17 7.83
N ASP A 232 -17.89 10.93 7.48
CA ASP A 232 -16.71 11.08 8.32
C ASP A 232 -17.00 11.95 9.56
N SER A 233 -17.89 12.95 9.47
CA SER A 233 -18.24 13.77 10.64
C SER A 233 -18.92 12.98 11.75
N ILE A 234 -19.69 11.93 11.41
CA ILE A 234 -20.32 11.04 12.39
C ILE A 234 -19.26 10.26 13.15
N LEU A 235 -18.27 9.69 12.43
CA LEU A 235 -17.24 8.85 13.02
C LEU A 235 -16.20 9.66 13.79
N TRP A 236 -15.87 10.86 13.30
CA TRP A 236 -14.97 11.80 13.98
C TRP A 236 -15.63 12.62 15.09
N GLN A 237 -16.95 12.49 15.30
CA GLN A 237 -17.73 13.24 16.30
C GLN A 237 -17.60 14.78 16.18
N ARG A 238 -17.20 15.30 15.03
CA ARG A 238 -17.12 16.73 14.70
C ARG A 238 -17.32 16.94 13.21
N THR A 239 -17.88 18.08 12.80
CA THR A 239 -18.03 18.40 11.38
C THR A 239 -16.68 18.64 10.74
N LEU A 240 -16.32 17.82 9.75
CA LEU A 240 -15.05 17.99 9.02
C LEU A 240 -15.08 17.38 7.62
N TRP A 241 -14.21 17.89 6.75
CA TRP A 241 -13.85 17.26 5.48
C TRP A 241 -12.38 16.80 5.59
N PRO A 242 -12.12 15.48 5.71
CA PRO A 242 -10.78 15.00 6.06
C PRO A 242 -9.69 15.48 5.09
N GLU A 243 -9.94 15.36 3.79
CA GLU A 243 -8.97 15.75 2.77
C GLU A 243 -8.74 17.26 2.69
N PHE A 244 -9.71 18.09 3.12
CA PHE A 244 -9.48 19.52 3.23
C PHE A 244 -8.56 19.88 4.38
N GLU A 245 -8.71 19.25 5.55
CA GLU A 245 -7.76 19.45 6.67
C GLU A 245 -6.36 18.98 6.28
N VAL A 246 -6.25 17.85 5.55
CA VAL A 246 -4.98 17.37 4.99
C VAL A 246 -4.38 18.37 4.01
N PHE A 247 -5.18 18.91 3.09
CA PHE A 247 -4.74 19.92 2.15
C PHE A 247 -4.26 21.19 2.87
N TRP A 248 -5.02 21.66 3.85
CA TRP A 248 -4.69 22.83 4.66
C TRP A 248 -3.37 22.65 5.42
N PHE A 249 -3.23 21.52 6.13
CA PHE A 249 -2.01 21.19 6.88
C PHE A 249 -0.77 21.12 5.98
N ASN A 250 -0.86 20.44 4.83
CA ASN A 250 0.31 20.20 3.99
C ASN A 250 0.65 21.37 3.05
N SER A 251 -0.37 21.97 2.42
CA SER A 251 -0.17 22.96 1.37
C SER A 251 -0.18 24.40 1.91
N VAL A 252 -1.03 24.69 2.89
CA VAL A 252 -1.16 26.05 3.44
C VAL A 252 -0.18 26.27 4.59
N GLN A 253 -0.07 25.33 5.52
CA GLN A 253 0.88 25.44 6.64
C GLN A 253 2.30 24.97 6.29
N ASN A 254 2.50 24.39 5.09
CA ASN A 254 3.79 23.90 4.60
C ASN A 254 4.51 22.91 5.53
N ARG A 255 3.75 22.17 6.37
CA ARG A 255 4.29 21.18 7.32
C ARG A 255 4.78 19.89 6.65
N SER A 256 4.58 19.76 5.34
CA SER A 256 5.05 18.61 4.57
C SER A 256 6.56 18.41 4.66
N SER A 257 7.36 19.48 4.84
CA SER A 257 8.82 19.41 4.96
C SER A 257 9.33 18.73 6.24
N GLU A 258 8.51 18.65 7.29
CA GLU A 258 8.87 18.05 8.59
C GLU A 258 9.10 16.53 8.47
N TRP A 259 8.52 15.91 7.45
CA TRP A 259 8.66 14.48 7.16
C TRP A 259 9.88 14.16 6.28
N GLY A 260 10.83 15.11 6.20
CA GLY A 260 12.04 15.00 5.39
C GLY A 260 11.86 15.50 3.96
N THR A 261 12.96 15.98 3.38
CA THR A 261 12.97 16.61 2.05
C THR A 261 13.88 15.87 1.08
N HIS A 262 13.45 15.79 -0.18
CA HIS A 262 14.24 15.20 -1.25
C HIS A 262 14.41 16.18 -2.43
N PRO A 263 15.52 16.09 -3.20
CA PRO A 263 15.76 16.98 -4.32
C PRO A 263 14.70 16.80 -5.42
N PHE A 264 14.52 17.82 -6.26
CA PHE A 264 13.51 17.83 -7.33
C PHE A 264 13.57 16.58 -8.23
N HIS A 265 14.77 16.16 -8.62
CA HIS A 265 14.99 15.05 -9.55
C HIS A 265 14.79 13.65 -8.92
N TRP A 266 14.51 13.56 -7.62
CA TRP A 266 14.44 12.29 -6.88
C TRP A 266 13.45 11.27 -7.46
N TYR A 267 12.29 11.73 -7.96
CA TYR A 267 11.34 10.82 -8.60
C TYR A 267 11.90 10.17 -9.86
N PHE A 268 12.67 10.91 -10.66
CA PHE A 268 13.24 10.43 -11.92
C PHE A 268 14.54 9.63 -11.73
N THR A 269 15.35 9.96 -10.72
CA THR A 269 16.64 9.28 -10.49
C THR A 269 16.56 8.11 -9.52
N SER A 270 15.59 8.12 -8.60
CA SER A 270 15.51 7.12 -7.53
C SER A 270 14.18 6.38 -7.53
N ALA A 271 13.05 7.10 -7.54
CA ALA A 271 11.75 6.47 -7.31
C ALA A 271 11.28 5.62 -8.52
N LEU A 272 11.19 6.23 -9.70
CA LEU A 272 10.76 5.55 -10.93
C LEU A 272 11.70 4.41 -11.35
N PRO A 273 13.04 4.55 -11.33
CA PRO A 273 13.94 3.44 -11.63
C PRO A 273 13.70 2.23 -10.70
N ARG A 274 13.52 2.47 -9.38
CA ARG A 274 13.26 1.40 -8.40
C ARG A 274 11.88 0.78 -8.56
N ALA A 275 10.84 1.56 -8.89
CA ALA A 275 9.49 1.04 -9.09
C ALA A 275 9.35 0.24 -10.38
N MET A 276 9.94 0.74 -11.46
CA MET A 276 9.68 0.24 -12.81
C MET A 276 10.71 -0.76 -13.33
N LEU A 277 11.94 -0.73 -12.80
CA LEU A 277 13.05 -1.60 -13.20
C LEU A 277 13.26 -1.54 -14.73
N VAL A 278 13.29 -2.68 -15.43
CA VAL A 278 13.39 -2.76 -16.90
C VAL A 278 12.35 -1.94 -17.65
N ALA A 279 11.16 -1.71 -17.07
CA ALA A 279 10.13 -0.90 -17.72
C ALA A 279 10.50 0.58 -17.80
N TYR A 280 11.40 1.09 -16.94
CA TYR A 280 11.78 2.50 -16.93
C TYR A 280 12.47 2.94 -18.24
N PRO A 281 13.60 2.33 -18.66
CA PRO A 281 14.22 2.69 -19.95
C PRO A 281 13.33 2.35 -21.14
N LEU A 282 12.58 1.24 -21.09
CA LEU A 282 11.66 0.86 -22.18
C LEU A 282 10.48 1.82 -22.32
N CYS A 283 10.03 2.45 -21.25
CA CYS A 283 8.97 3.46 -21.30
C CYS A 283 9.40 4.67 -22.14
N ILE A 284 10.64 5.13 -21.99
CA ILE A 284 11.20 6.24 -22.77
C ILE A 284 11.23 5.86 -24.25
N ILE A 285 11.70 4.66 -24.57
CA ILE A 285 11.72 4.14 -25.94
C ILE A 285 10.29 4.03 -26.51
N GLY A 286 9.32 3.60 -25.71
CA GLY A 286 7.91 3.50 -26.10
C GLY A 286 7.30 4.82 -26.57
N VAL A 287 7.62 5.92 -25.88
CA VAL A 287 7.19 7.29 -26.26
C VAL A 287 7.73 7.72 -27.62
N LEU A 288 8.97 7.32 -27.92
CA LEU A 288 9.64 7.64 -29.18
C LEU A 288 9.08 6.80 -30.33
N LEU A 289 8.74 5.53 -30.08
CA LEU A 289 8.28 4.58 -31.10
C LEU A 289 6.81 4.75 -31.49
N ASP A 290 5.90 5.02 -30.54
CA ASP A 290 4.46 5.13 -30.83
C ASP A 290 3.93 6.53 -30.49
N ARG A 291 3.49 7.28 -31.50
CA ARG A 291 2.92 8.62 -31.28
C ARG A 291 1.57 8.57 -30.55
N ARG A 292 0.83 7.46 -30.64
CA ARG A 292 -0.51 7.32 -30.04
C ARG A 292 -0.45 7.35 -28.52
N ILE A 293 0.67 6.91 -27.91
CA ILE A 293 0.79 6.88 -26.46
C ILE A 293 1.09 8.26 -25.85
N ARG A 294 1.59 9.22 -26.65
CA ARG A 294 1.97 10.56 -26.17
C ARG A 294 0.80 11.29 -25.51
N ARG A 295 -0.41 11.12 -26.06
CA ARG A 295 -1.66 11.63 -25.50
C ARG A 295 -1.89 11.20 -24.05
N TYR A 296 -1.45 10.00 -23.68
CA TYR A 296 -1.63 9.42 -22.34
C TYR A 296 -0.45 9.71 -21.41
N ILE A 297 0.77 9.66 -21.95
CA ILE A 297 1.98 9.83 -21.14
C ILE A 297 2.23 11.28 -20.76
N VAL A 298 1.94 12.25 -21.65
CA VAL A 298 2.24 13.67 -21.36
C VAL A 298 1.52 14.15 -20.09
N PRO A 299 0.21 13.92 -19.90
CA PRO A 299 -0.47 14.30 -18.65
C PRO A 299 0.12 13.64 -17.40
N VAL A 300 0.45 12.35 -17.50
CA VAL A 300 1.01 11.58 -16.38
C VAL A 300 2.44 11.97 -16.05
N PHE A 301 3.23 12.32 -17.07
CA PHE A 301 4.57 12.87 -16.90
C PHE A 301 4.51 14.25 -16.23
N LEU A 302 3.58 15.11 -16.66
CA LEU A 302 3.33 16.40 -16.03
C LEU A 302 2.92 16.25 -14.56
N PHE A 303 2.08 15.26 -14.23
CA PHE A 303 1.77 14.91 -12.84
C PHE A 303 3.05 14.64 -12.01
N VAL A 304 3.95 13.77 -12.47
CA VAL A 304 5.21 13.47 -11.76
C VAL A 304 6.11 14.70 -11.68
N LEU A 305 6.15 15.53 -12.73
CA LEU A 305 6.94 16.76 -12.77
C LEU A 305 6.42 17.81 -11.77
N LEU A 306 5.11 17.98 -11.68
CA LEU A 306 4.47 18.89 -10.73
C LEU A 306 4.67 18.39 -9.29
N TYR A 307 4.48 17.08 -9.06
CA TYR A 307 4.70 16.47 -7.75
C TYR A 307 6.18 16.59 -7.31
N SER A 308 7.12 16.52 -8.25
CA SER A 308 8.56 16.71 -7.98
C SER A 308 8.91 18.05 -7.33
N LYS A 309 8.05 19.07 -7.45
CA LYS A 309 8.24 20.38 -6.81
C LYS A 309 7.98 20.35 -5.30
N LEU A 310 7.21 19.38 -4.79
CA LEU A 310 6.92 19.27 -3.36
C LEU A 310 8.17 18.80 -2.59
N PRO A 311 8.44 19.35 -1.39
CA PRO A 311 9.68 19.07 -0.66
C PRO A 311 9.75 17.61 -0.22
N HIS A 312 8.67 17.11 0.40
CA HIS A 312 8.55 15.73 0.83
C HIS A 312 8.07 14.82 -0.31
N LYS A 313 8.74 13.67 -0.46
CA LYS A 313 8.55 12.76 -1.58
C LYS A 313 8.59 11.33 -1.12
N GLU A 314 7.66 10.53 -1.62
CA GLU A 314 7.59 9.10 -1.34
C GLU A 314 7.13 8.36 -2.58
N LEU A 315 7.61 7.13 -2.76
CA LEU A 315 7.31 6.35 -3.96
C LEU A 315 5.80 6.13 -4.17
N ARG A 316 5.07 5.91 -3.08
CA ARG A 316 3.63 5.63 -3.09
C ARG A 316 2.78 6.80 -3.58
N PHE A 317 3.30 8.02 -3.62
CA PHE A 317 2.58 9.19 -4.11
C PHE A 317 2.43 9.18 -5.62
N ILE A 318 3.37 8.57 -6.35
CA ILE A 318 3.37 8.49 -7.80
C ILE A 318 2.86 7.15 -8.34
N PHE A 319 2.26 6.29 -7.51
CA PHE A 319 1.71 5.01 -8.00
C PHE A 319 0.70 5.16 -9.13
N GLY A 320 -0.06 6.27 -9.12
CA GLY A 320 -0.94 6.64 -10.22
C GLY A 320 -0.24 6.69 -11.59
N SER A 321 1.07 6.97 -11.69
CA SER A 321 1.76 7.06 -12.98
C SER A 321 2.21 5.71 -13.54
N ILE A 322 2.45 4.72 -12.69
CA ILE A 322 3.11 3.45 -13.07
C ILE A 322 2.35 2.69 -14.18
N PRO A 323 1.00 2.53 -14.15
CA PRO A 323 0.29 1.77 -15.19
C PRO A 323 0.44 2.37 -16.59
N ILE A 324 0.40 3.69 -16.72
CA ILE A 324 0.56 4.36 -18.03
C ILE A 324 2.00 4.23 -18.54
N PHE A 325 3.00 4.32 -17.64
CA PHE A 325 4.39 4.09 -18.03
C PHE A 325 4.66 2.62 -18.40
N ASN A 326 4.06 1.67 -17.69
CA ASN A 326 4.11 0.24 -18.06
C ASN A 326 3.46 -0.02 -19.41
N LEU A 327 2.36 0.66 -19.73
CA LEU A 327 1.74 0.60 -21.06
C LEU A 327 2.72 1.07 -22.15
N SER A 328 3.45 2.17 -21.91
CA SER A 328 4.51 2.64 -22.83
C SER A 328 5.58 1.59 -23.04
N ALA A 329 6.11 1.03 -21.95
CA ALA A 329 7.16 0.00 -21.99
C ALA A 329 6.67 -1.25 -22.73
N SER A 330 5.39 -1.59 -22.59
CA SER A 330 4.75 -2.74 -23.26
C SER A 330 4.68 -2.58 -24.77
N LEU A 331 4.47 -1.35 -25.27
CA LEU A 331 4.53 -1.04 -26.70
C LEU A 331 5.94 -1.23 -27.25
N ALA A 332 6.96 -0.74 -26.54
CA ALA A 332 8.36 -0.94 -26.91
C ALA A 332 8.74 -2.43 -26.93
N ALA A 333 8.41 -3.16 -25.87
CA ALA A 333 8.67 -4.60 -25.75
C ALA A 333 7.95 -5.40 -26.85
N SER A 334 6.69 -5.06 -27.15
CA SER A 334 5.94 -5.69 -28.23
C SER A 334 6.59 -5.45 -29.59
N ARG A 335 7.13 -4.24 -29.85
CA ARG A 335 7.84 -3.94 -31.08
C ARG A 335 9.12 -4.76 -31.21
N VAL A 336 9.89 -4.90 -30.14
CA VAL A 336 11.11 -5.73 -30.09
C VAL A 336 10.75 -7.19 -30.37
N TYR A 337 9.75 -7.73 -29.69
CA TYR A 337 9.30 -9.11 -29.86
C TYR A 337 8.83 -9.41 -31.29
N ASN A 338 8.05 -8.52 -31.90
CA ASN A 338 7.52 -8.73 -33.25
C ASN A 338 8.63 -8.71 -34.33
N ASN A 339 9.73 -7.97 -34.10
CA ASN A 339 10.85 -7.87 -35.05
C ASN A 339 12.01 -8.82 -34.76
N ARG A 340 11.91 -9.68 -33.74
CA ARG A 340 12.99 -10.53 -33.19
C ARG A 340 13.72 -11.47 -34.17
N LYS A 341 13.23 -11.62 -35.41
CA LYS A 341 13.88 -12.44 -36.44
C LYS A 341 14.99 -11.70 -37.20
N LYS A 342 15.05 -10.37 -37.10
CA LYS A 342 16.07 -9.54 -37.74
C LYS A 342 17.31 -9.45 -36.84
N HIS A 343 18.52 -9.56 -37.39
CA HIS A 343 19.78 -9.67 -36.62
C HIS A 343 19.91 -8.70 -35.43
N ILE A 344 19.77 -7.38 -35.67
CA ILE A 344 19.85 -6.35 -34.60
C ILE A 344 18.73 -6.52 -33.56
N TRP A 345 17.52 -6.87 -34.01
CA TRP A 345 16.37 -7.06 -33.15
C TRP A 345 16.44 -8.36 -32.33
N THR A 346 17.12 -9.39 -32.84
CA THR A 346 17.44 -10.59 -32.08
C THR A 346 18.30 -10.25 -30.87
N LEU A 347 19.34 -9.43 -31.06
CA LEU A 347 20.18 -8.96 -29.95
C LEU A 347 19.38 -8.13 -28.95
N LEU A 348 18.56 -7.17 -29.40
CA LEU A 348 17.69 -6.37 -28.52
C LEU A 348 16.70 -7.25 -27.75
N TYR A 349 16.17 -8.28 -28.38
CA TYR A 349 15.27 -9.24 -27.74
C TYR A 349 15.99 -10.05 -26.64
N LEU A 350 17.22 -10.51 -26.88
CA LEU A 350 18.03 -11.19 -25.87
C LEU A 350 18.38 -10.26 -24.70
N ILE A 351 18.75 -9.00 -24.97
CA ILE A 351 18.99 -7.97 -23.93
C ILE A 351 17.72 -7.75 -23.11
N MET A 352 16.56 -7.64 -23.77
CA MET A 352 15.28 -7.46 -23.10
C MET A 352 14.96 -8.66 -22.17
N LEU A 353 15.17 -9.90 -22.63
CA LEU A 353 14.99 -11.10 -21.80
C LEU A 353 15.93 -11.12 -20.60
N GLY A 354 17.22 -10.81 -20.79
CA GLY A 354 18.18 -10.68 -19.68
C GLY A 354 17.77 -9.61 -18.67
N SER A 355 17.22 -8.49 -19.16
CA SER A 355 16.75 -7.38 -18.31
C SER A 355 15.51 -7.76 -17.49
N PHE A 356 14.62 -8.62 -18.02
CA PHE A 356 13.49 -9.18 -17.26
C PHE A 356 13.99 -10.09 -16.13
N LEU A 357 14.96 -10.96 -16.39
CA LEU A 357 15.56 -11.83 -15.36
C LEU A 357 16.25 -11.01 -14.27
N LEU A 358 17.01 -9.98 -14.65
CA LEU A 358 17.62 -9.06 -13.69
C LEU A 358 16.56 -8.35 -12.84
N SER A 359 15.47 -7.88 -13.46
CA SER A 359 14.37 -7.22 -12.75
C SER A 359 13.68 -8.16 -11.77
N LEU A 360 13.52 -9.44 -12.12
CA LEU A 360 12.99 -10.45 -11.19
C LEU A 360 13.93 -10.62 -9.99
N GLY A 361 15.25 -10.68 -10.21
CA GLY A 361 16.24 -10.72 -9.14
C GLY A 361 16.18 -9.51 -8.21
N LEU A 362 16.08 -8.30 -8.76
CA LEU A 362 15.94 -7.06 -7.99
C LEU A 362 14.61 -7.01 -7.21
N SER A 363 13.52 -7.48 -7.80
CA SER A 363 12.23 -7.61 -7.10
C SER A 363 12.27 -8.63 -5.97
N ALA A 364 13.01 -9.73 -6.12
CA ALA A 364 13.23 -10.68 -5.03
C ALA A 364 14.04 -10.05 -3.87
N LEU A 365 15.09 -9.28 -4.18
CA LEU A 365 15.88 -8.59 -3.15
C LEU A 365 15.06 -7.53 -2.40
N THR A 366 14.25 -6.74 -3.10
CA THR A 366 13.36 -5.75 -2.47
C THR A 366 12.24 -6.40 -1.65
N PHE A 367 11.76 -7.57 -2.07
CA PHE A 367 10.84 -8.39 -1.28
C PHE A 367 11.50 -8.88 0.02
N ILE A 368 12.72 -9.44 -0.02
CA ILE A 368 13.44 -9.91 1.17
C ILE A 368 13.67 -8.75 2.17
N ALA A 369 14.05 -7.57 1.67
CA ALA A 369 14.18 -6.39 2.50
C ALA A 369 12.85 -6.00 3.17
N SER A 370 11.75 -6.04 2.42
CA SER A 370 10.42 -5.69 2.92
C SER A 370 9.87 -6.73 3.90
N TYR A 371 10.15 -8.01 3.70
CA TYR A 371 9.72 -9.10 4.59
C TYR A 371 10.25 -8.91 6.02
N ASN A 372 11.50 -8.46 6.15
CA ASN A 372 12.16 -8.22 7.45
C ASN A 372 11.87 -6.84 8.06
N ASN A 373 10.94 -6.06 7.49
CA ASN A 373 10.69 -4.68 7.89
C ASN A 373 9.52 -4.55 8.91
N TYR A 374 9.19 -5.58 9.68
CA TYR A 374 8.06 -5.55 10.64
C TYR A 374 8.40 -6.12 12.02
N PRO A 375 9.52 -5.71 12.62
CA PRO A 375 10.05 -6.40 13.79
C PRO A 375 9.14 -6.23 15.03
N GLY A 376 8.34 -5.16 15.13
CA GLY A 376 7.38 -4.98 16.23
C GLY A 376 6.23 -5.99 16.20
N GLY A 377 5.70 -6.29 15.01
CA GLY A 377 4.68 -7.33 14.83
C GLY A 377 5.20 -8.73 15.18
N TYR A 378 6.46 -9.02 14.82
CA TYR A 378 7.13 -10.27 15.19
C TYR A 378 7.45 -10.36 16.69
N ALA A 379 7.87 -9.26 17.32
CA ALA A 379 8.10 -9.17 18.76
C ALA A 379 6.82 -9.50 19.56
N LEU A 380 5.69 -8.90 19.16
CA LEU A 380 4.41 -9.17 19.80
C LEU A 380 3.95 -10.62 19.60
N LYS A 381 4.14 -11.18 18.40
CA LYS A 381 3.85 -12.59 18.13
C LYS A 381 4.70 -13.53 18.98
N ALA A 382 6.00 -13.27 19.10
CA ALA A 382 6.91 -14.06 19.91
C ALA A 382 6.54 -14.00 21.40
N LEU A 383 6.19 -12.82 21.91
CA LEU A 383 5.70 -12.65 23.28
C LEU A 383 4.45 -13.50 23.55
N HIS A 384 3.46 -13.44 22.65
CA HIS A 384 2.23 -14.21 22.73
C HIS A 384 2.39 -15.73 22.61
N GLN A 385 3.52 -16.21 22.08
CA GLN A 385 3.86 -17.63 21.97
C GLN A 385 4.65 -18.13 23.18
N ALA A 386 5.43 -17.24 23.79
CA ALA A 386 6.31 -17.59 24.89
C ALA A 386 5.59 -17.64 26.24
N ASP A 387 4.59 -16.79 26.47
CA ASP A 387 3.84 -16.78 27.72
C ASP A 387 2.37 -17.19 27.54
N ASN A 388 2.04 -18.40 27.98
CA ASN A 388 0.69 -18.97 27.97
C ASN A 388 -0.02 -18.90 29.33
N SER A 389 0.51 -18.17 30.31
CA SER A 389 -0.11 -18.06 31.63
C SER A 389 -1.47 -17.34 31.57
N MET A 390 -2.40 -17.71 32.45
CA MET A 390 -3.75 -17.14 32.54
C MET A 390 -3.84 -15.90 33.45
N LYS A 391 -2.70 -15.42 33.96
CA LYS A 391 -2.62 -14.19 34.77
C LYS A 391 -2.80 -12.98 33.86
N GLU A 392 -3.50 -11.96 34.37
CA GLU A 392 -3.68 -10.69 33.65
C GLU A 392 -2.31 -10.06 33.35
N LYS A 393 -2.12 -9.66 32.10
CA LYS A 393 -0.87 -9.08 31.59
C LYS A 393 -1.15 -7.74 30.98
N LEU A 394 -0.46 -6.71 31.45
CA LEU A 394 -0.47 -5.40 30.84
C LEU A 394 0.79 -5.21 30.00
N VAL A 395 0.61 -5.10 28.67
CA VAL A 395 1.68 -4.93 27.70
C VAL A 395 1.70 -3.48 27.21
N HIS A 396 2.81 -2.79 27.42
CA HIS A 396 3.01 -1.48 26.81
C HIS A 396 3.74 -1.63 25.46
N ILE A 397 3.24 -0.94 24.44
CA ILE A 397 3.80 -0.91 23.09
C ILE A 397 4.27 0.51 22.84
N ASP A 398 5.58 0.70 22.71
CA ASP A 398 6.16 2.01 22.39
C ASP A 398 5.88 2.44 20.93
N THR A 399 6.18 3.69 20.64
CA THR A 399 5.98 4.29 19.31
C THR A 399 6.76 3.53 18.24
N LEU A 400 8.03 3.18 18.48
CA LEU A 400 8.84 2.44 17.51
C LEU A 400 8.24 1.08 17.18
N THR A 401 7.76 0.33 18.17
CA THR A 401 7.13 -0.97 17.96
C THR A 401 5.79 -0.82 17.24
N ALA A 402 4.98 0.17 17.63
CA ALA A 402 3.70 0.48 16.99
C ALA A 402 3.85 0.75 15.49
N ILE A 403 4.81 1.60 15.10
CA ILE A 403 5.04 1.92 13.68
C ILE A 403 5.62 0.77 12.86
N ASN A 404 6.13 -0.27 13.52
CA ASN A 404 6.86 -1.39 12.91
C ASN A 404 6.12 -2.74 12.96
N GLY A 405 4.79 -2.73 12.87
CA GLY A 405 4.02 -3.94 12.58
C GLY A 405 2.90 -4.27 13.55
N VAL A 406 2.73 -3.51 14.63
CA VAL A 406 1.68 -3.78 15.62
C VAL A 406 0.38 -3.07 15.23
N SER A 407 -0.73 -3.79 15.29
CA SER A 407 -2.09 -3.28 15.06
C SER A 407 -3.08 -3.96 16.01
N ARG A 408 -4.33 -3.48 16.12
CA ARG A 408 -5.35 -4.13 16.95
C ARG A 408 -5.69 -5.55 16.48
N PHE A 409 -5.47 -5.87 15.21
CA PHE A 409 -5.56 -7.25 14.70
C PHE A 409 -4.45 -8.19 15.23
N CYS A 410 -3.39 -7.66 15.83
CA CYS A 410 -2.33 -8.46 16.46
C CYS A 410 -2.63 -8.74 17.95
N GLU A 411 -3.59 -8.03 18.53
CA GLU A 411 -3.96 -8.11 19.94
C GLU A 411 -4.81 -9.36 20.22
N LYS A 412 -4.56 -10.01 21.36
CA LYS A 412 -5.36 -11.11 21.88
C LYS A 412 -6.35 -10.59 22.93
N GLU A 413 -7.40 -11.36 23.21
CA GLU A 413 -8.31 -11.06 24.31
C GLU A 413 -7.69 -11.48 25.66
N TYR A 414 -8.51 -11.51 26.72
CA TYR A 414 -8.07 -11.94 28.05
C TYR A 414 -7.18 -13.20 27.99
N PRO A 415 -6.02 -13.22 28.66
CA PRO A 415 -5.60 -12.33 29.75
C PRO A 415 -4.77 -11.10 29.34
N TRP A 416 -4.73 -10.76 28.05
CA TRP A 416 -3.87 -9.68 27.55
C TRP A 416 -4.59 -8.33 27.53
N ARG A 417 -3.90 -7.28 28.00
CA ARG A 417 -4.30 -5.88 27.87
C ARG A 417 -3.14 -5.09 27.29
N TYR A 418 -3.45 -4.14 26.41
CA TYR A 418 -2.45 -3.36 25.69
C TYR A 418 -2.61 -1.88 26.02
N ASN A 419 -1.49 -1.19 26.15
CA ASN A 419 -1.41 0.26 26.31
C ASN A 419 -0.41 0.80 25.27
N LYS A 420 -0.78 1.86 24.56
CA LYS A 420 0.03 2.53 23.52
C LYS A 420 0.28 4.00 23.85
N GLU A 421 0.22 4.37 25.13
CA GLU A 421 0.40 5.75 25.58
C GLU A 421 1.75 6.30 25.09
N GLU A 422 1.71 7.37 24.30
CA GLU A 422 2.90 7.96 23.72
C GLU A 422 3.58 8.93 24.71
N GLY A 423 4.90 9.08 24.61
CA GLY A 423 5.64 10.10 25.36
C GLY A 423 5.99 9.74 26.81
N ILE A 424 5.89 8.47 27.21
CA ILE A 424 6.37 8.02 28.52
C ILE A 424 7.89 8.16 28.60
N VAL A 425 8.38 8.87 29.61
CA VAL A 425 9.83 9.03 29.84
C VAL A 425 10.39 7.75 30.46
N LYS A 426 11.65 7.44 30.16
CA LYS A 426 12.31 6.18 30.53
C LYS A 426 12.20 5.84 32.02
N GLU A 427 12.34 6.83 32.88
CA GLU A 427 12.30 6.68 34.34
C GLU A 427 10.89 6.37 34.85
N GLU A 428 9.86 6.76 34.11
CA GLU A 428 8.46 6.60 34.52
C GLU A 428 7.96 5.16 34.34
N TYR A 429 8.58 4.37 33.45
CA TYR A 429 8.19 2.99 33.17
C TYR A 429 8.14 2.13 34.44
N GLN A 430 9.07 2.32 35.38
CA GLN A 430 9.12 1.56 36.63
C GLN A 430 7.87 1.79 37.51
N SER A 431 7.26 2.97 37.41
CA SER A 431 6.09 3.36 38.19
C SER A 431 4.77 2.86 37.60
N ARG A 432 4.73 2.63 36.28
CA ARG A 432 3.52 2.31 35.51
C ARG A 432 3.06 0.84 35.60
N ASN A 433 3.76 -0.01 36.36
CA ASN A 433 3.39 -1.40 36.67
C ASN A 433 3.00 -2.25 35.44
N PHE A 434 3.60 -2.02 34.27
CA PHE A 434 3.42 -2.88 33.11
C PHE A 434 4.05 -4.26 33.36
N THR A 435 3.42 -5.34 32.90
CA THR A 435 3.97 -6.70 32.96
C THR A 435 5.07 -6.88 31.92
N TYR A 436 4.80 -6.43 30.68
CA TYR A 436 5.72 -6.50 29.55
C TYR A 436 5.85 -5.14 28.86
N LEU A 437 7.06 -4.85 28.35
CA LEU A 437 7.33 -3.71 27.49
C LEU A 437 7.83 -4.21 26.14
N LEU A 438 7.24 -3.71 25.05
CA LEU A 438 7.88 -3.74 23.74
C LEU A 438 8.46 -2.36 23.52
N ASN A 439 9.79 -2.26 23.53
CA ASN A 439 10.49 -0.98 23.56
C ASN A 439 11.79 -0.99 22.75
N GLU A 440 12.15 0.16 22.19
CA GLU A 440 13.42 0.38 21.50
C GLU A 440 14.64 0.42 22.42
N HIS A 441 14.48 0.81 23.69
CA HIS A 441 15.58 1.03 24.61
C HIS A 441 16.22 -0.28 25.08
N SER A 442 17.56 -0.29 25.17
CA SER A 442 18.33 -1.47 25.55
C SER A 442 18.14 -1.89 27.01
N VAL A 443 18.08 -0.92 27.91
CA VAL A 443 18.00 -1.10 29.36
C VAL A 443 16.92 -0.18 29.88
N ILE A 444 15.96 -0.71 30.64
CA ILE A 444 14.88 0.05 31.30
C ILE A 444 14.86 -0.38 32.76
N ASP A 445 14.89 0.58 33.68
CA ASP A 445 14.97 0.28 35.10
C ASP A 445 13.68 -0.43 35.59
N GLY A 446 13.86 -1.46 36.40
CA GLY A 446 12.76 -2.34 36.84
C GLY A 446 12.32 -3.38 35.83
N TYR A 447 12.92 -3.43 34.62
CA TYR A 447 12.62 -4.40 33.58
C TYR A 447 13.86 -5.15 33.13
N ARG A 448 13.71 -6.46 32.88
CA ARG A 448 14.75 -7.30 32.29
C ARG A 448 14.40 -7.62 30.85
N CYS A 449 15.35 -7.39 29.95
CA CYS A 449 15.22 -7.75 28.54
C CYS A 449 15.14 -9.28 28.40
N LEU A 450 14.09 -9.78 27.75
CA LEU A 450 13.81 -11.20 27.55
C LEU A 450 14.38 -11.72 26.22
N PHE A 451 14.13 -10.99 25.14
CA PHE A 451 14.66 -11.29 23.80
C PHE A 451 14.63 -10.04 22.92
N THR A 452 15.43 -10.08 21.86
CA THR A 452 15.46 -9.06 20.81
C THR A 452 14.94 -9.64 19.50
N VAL A 453 14.20 -8.83 18.75
CA VAL A 453 13.77 -9.20 17.40
C VAL A 453 14.48 -8.29 16.43
N SER A 454 15.24 -8.89 15.51
CA SER A 454 16.01 -8.15 14.55
C SER A 454 15.14 -7.71 13.36
N GLY A 455 15.28 -6.44 12.97
CA GLY A 455 14.57 -5.82 11.85
C GLY A 455 15.52 -5.28 10.79
N PHE A 456 14.99 -5.00 9.59
CA PHE A 456 15.79 -4.48 8.49
C PHE A 456 16.21 -3.00 8.71
N SER A 457 17.52 -2.74 8.79
CA SER A 457 18.08 -1.36 8.80
C SER A 457 18.76 -0.99 7.47
N GLY A 458 19.38 -1.93 6.77
CA GLY A 458 20.03 -1.66 5.48
C GLY A 458 20.89 -2.79 4.92
N ILE A 459 21.38 -2.63 3.69
CA ILE A 459 22.21 -3.60 2.96
C ILE A 459 23.68 -3.19 3.07
N ARG A 460 24.54 -4.00 3.72
CA ARG A 460 26.00 -3.82 3.66
C ARG A 460 26.62 -4.91 2.78
N PHE A 461 27.12 -4.53 1.61
CA PHE A 461 27.88 -5.42 0.75
C PHE A 461 29.23 -5.73 1.41
N LYS A 462 29.40 -6.96 1.90
CA LYS A 462 30.73 -7.53 2.15
C LYS A 462 31.11 -8.35 0.90
N LEU A 463 32.37 -8.27 0.47
CA LEU A 463 32.89 -9.03 -0.67
C LEU A 463 32.76 -10.57 -0.50
N LYS A 464 32.52 -11.04 0.72
CA LYS A 464 32.18 -12.43 1.02
C LYS A 464 30.67 -12.55 1.22
N LEU A 465 30.03 -13.40 0.42
CA LEU A 465 28.68 -13.89 0.69
C LEU A 465 28.62 -14.45 2.13
N PRO A 466 27.56 -14.20 2.91
CA PRO A 466 26.35 -13.44 2.58
C PRO A 466 26.46 -11.94 2.89
N VAL A 467 25.67 -11.14 2.16
CA VAL A 467 25.41 -9.72 2.45
C VAL A 467 24.78 -9.62 3.84
N ILE A 468 25.42 -8.89 4.76
CA ILE A 468 24.93 -8.74 6.13
C ILE A 468 23.98 -7.55 6.20
N PHE A 469 22.79 -7.79 6.70
CA PHE A 469 21.80 -6.76 6.97
C PHE A 469 22.12 -6.11 8.32
N SER A 470 22.14 -4.78 8.39
CA SER A 470 22.20 -4.07 9.67
C SER A 470 20.83 -4.21 10.35
N LEU A 471 20.81 -4.33 11.67
CA LEU A 471 19.60 -4.66 12.44
C LEU A 471 19.10 -3.46 13.23
N THR A 472 17.81 -3.16 13.17
CA THR A 472 17.11 -2.40 14.23
C THR A 472 16.43 -3.41 15.12
N ASP A 473 16.65 -3.35 16.43
CA ASP A 473 16.20 -4.39 17.35
C ASP A 473 15.10 -3.86 18.29
N PRO A 474 13.79 -3.96 17.97
CA PRO A 474 12.79 -3.91 19.02
C PRO A 474 13.05 -5.02 20.03
N LYS A 475 13.03 -4.62 21.29
CA LYS A 475 13.32 -5.50 22.42
C LYS A 475 12.04 -5.73 23.21
N VAL A 476 11.95 -6.92 23.76
CA VAL A 476 10.85 -7.29 24.65
C VAL A 476 11.42 -7.41 26.05
N HIS A 477 10.90 -6.60 26.98
CA HIS A 477 11.29 -6.61 28.38
C HIS A 477 10.14 -7.09 29.26
N ALA A 478 10.47 -7.69 30.39
CA ALA A 478 9.52 -8.11 31.42
C ALA A 478 9.84 -7.49 32.76
N ASN A 479 8.80 -7.21 33.54
CA ASN A 479 8.93 -6.61 34.86
C ASN A 479 9.67 -7.54 35.82
N ILE A 480 10.70 -7.02 36.50
CA ILE A 480 11.51 -7.79 37.44
C ILE A 480 10.69 -8.23 38.67
N LYS A 481 9.62 -7.49 39.02
CA LYS A 481 8.75 -7.82 40.14
C LYS A 481 7.97 -9.13 39.93
N ASP A 482 7.77 -9.53 38.68
CA ASP A 482 6.95 -10.69 38.33
C ASP A 482 7.83 -11.95 38.17
N ARG A 483 8.17 -12.55 39.32
CA ARG A 483 9.18 -13.62 39.42
C ARG A 483 8.84 -14.87 38.59
N ASP A 484 7.57 -15.12 38.35
CA ASP A 484 7.09 -16.29 37.60
C ASP A 484 7.52 -16.24 36.13
N ILE A 485 7.72 -15.04 35.57
CA ILE A 485 8.16 -14.86 34.18
C ILE A 485 9.57 -15.42 33.98
N PHE A 486 10.44 -15.31 34.98
CA PHE A 486 11.84 -15.76 34.90
C PHE A 486 12.03 -17.27 35.14
N LEU A 487 10.97 -17.99 35.53
CA LEU A 487 10.98 -19.45 35.57
C LEU A 487 10.95 -20.05 34.15
N SER A 488 10.52 -19.27 33.16
CA SER A 488 10.48 -19.66 31.75
C SER A 488 11.84 -19.45 31.09
N LYS A 489 12.24 -20.36 30.18
CA LYS A 489 13.48 -20.20 29.41
C LYS A 489 13.30 -19.15 28.32
N TRP A 490 13.94 -18.01 28.48
CA TRP A 490 13.98 -16.94 27.49
C TRP A 490 15.29 -16.97 26.67
N PRO A 491 15.26 -16.58 25.39
CA PRO A 491 16.44 -16.52 24.53
C PRO A 491 17.57 -15.62 25.06
N GLY A 492 17.22 -14.62 25.88
CA GLY A 492 18.14 -13.60 26.34
C GLY A 492 18.31 -12.48 25.31
N CYS A 493 18.86 -11.36 25.77
CA CYS A 493 19.22 -10.24 24.91
C CYS A 493 20.74 -10.21 24.75
N HIS A 494 21.20 -10.30 23.51
CA HIS A 494 22.62 -10.19 23.15
C HIS A 494 22.96 -8.78 22.69
#